data_AF-A0A959CWB1-F1
#
_entry.id   AF-A0A959CWB1-F1
#
_cell.length_a   1.000
_cell.length_b   1.000
_cell.length_c   1.000
_cell.angle_alpha   90.00
_cell.angle_beta   90.00
_cell.angle_gamma   90.00
#
_symmetry.space_group_name_H-M   'P 1'
#
loop_
_entity.id
_entity.type
_entity.pdbx_description
1 polymer ?
#
loop_
_entity_poly.entity_id
_entity_poly.type
_entity_poly.pdbx_seq_one_letter_code
_entity_poly.pdbx_strand_id
1 'polypeptide(L)'
;MFLKYLPLLFLLAAPVISGAQGRDFPRDTTYSIRIAYEKIRKTHPDVSPIQPGLPEGVAAKMDVVYANLNGRELHMDIFHPAQEKEEGYPGAILIHGGGWSSGTKAHQVPMAQQLAKRGYVTAAVEYRLSPEAPYPAAVYDLKAALRWLRAHAADYQLDPSKIAALGCSAGAQLASLLGTTNGMEKFEGENGFPEYSSAVQAVLNIDGIVSFVHPEAAAEGDAASRWLGGSRTERYERWREASPLEYVDEKTPPFLFVNSSFPRFHAGRDGLITKLDEFGTYSEVHTLPGSPHSFWLVHPWFEPTLKYAAKFLDNVFRNRHYDFMVSQDGTGDFSSVQEAINAVPHLRKNRTRIFIRNGFYKEKLILPSTKTNVTFIGEEVEKTILVYDDFASRENRFGENIGTSGSSSFFIYGDGFEASNITFENSAGPVGQAVAVRVDGDRVKFENCRFLGNQDTLYPHGKDSRQYYKNCYIEGTVDFIFGWSTAVFDSCRIFCKRDGYITAASTEADKKFGFVFRHCIIFGSAPEQSVYLGRPWRPYARTVFLDCDLSNIIRPEGWHNWGAPEKEKTAFYAEYNNSGPGYQPSKRAPWANILSEAEASQYTLETIFEDWDPSISSP
;
A
#
# COMPACT_ATOMS: atom_id res chain seq x y z
N MET A 1 74.37 33.95 10.64
CA MET A 1 73.90 35.25 10.10
C MET A 1 72.58 35.57 10.79
N PHE A 2 72.55 36.70 11.50
CA PHE A 2 71.47 37.18 12.36
C PHE A 2 70.22 37.62 11.58
N LEU A 3 69.02 37.43 12.15
CA LEU A 3 67.95 38.42 12.48
C LEU A 3 66.63 37.66 12.72
N LYS A 4 66.05 37.64 13.94
CA LYS A 4 65.06 38.57 14.56
C LYS A 4 63.75 38.71 13.73
N TYR A 5 62.50 38.61 14.23
CA TYR A 5 61.79 39.21 15.39
C TYR A 5 60.48 38.41 15.64
N LEU A 6 60.13 37.99 16.87
CA LEU A 6 59.26 38.62 17.89
C LEU A 6 57.72 38.42 17.66
N PRO A 7 56.91 38.09 18.70
CA PRO A 7 55.63 37.39 18.56
C PRO A 7 54.42 38.34 18.51
N LEU A 8 53.35 37.93 17.83
CA LEU A 8 52.09 38.67 17.79
C LEU A 8 51.25 38.37 19.05
N LEU A 9 50.81 39.46 19.68
CA LEU A 9 49.97 39.55 20.87
C LEU A 9 48.68 38.70 20.79
N PHE A 10 48.40 37.99 21.88
CA PHE A 10 47.05 37.60 22.27
C PHE A 10 46.21 38.85 22.56
N LEU A 11 45.23 39.14 21.71
CA LEU A 11 44.16 40.09 22.01
C LEU A 11 43.09 39.38 22.86
N LEU A 12 43.07 39.74 24.15
CA LEU A 12 41.98 39.46 25.08
C LEU A 12 40.71 40.16 24.57
N ALA A 13 39.79 39.40 23.98
CA ALA A 13 38.42 39.83 23.78
C ALA A 13 37.68 39.72 25.13
N ALA A 14 37.30 40.87 25.69
CA ALA A 14 36.43 40.96 26.86
C ALA A 14 35.06 40.33 26.54
N PRO A 15 34.41 39.66 27.50
CA PRO A 15 33.08 39.12 27.28
C PRO A 15 32.09 40.29 27.20
N VAL A 16 31.43 40.43 26.05
CA VAL A 16 30.19 41.20 25.97
C VAL A 16 29.14 40.41 26.75
N ILE A 17 28.87 40.84 27.98
CA ILE A 17 27.74 40.35 28.76
C ILE A 17 26.49 40.96 28.12
N SER A 18 25.91 40.28 27.14
CA SER A 18 24.52 40.54 26.74
C SER A 18 23.62 39.91 27.80
N GLY A 19 23.21 40.72 28.77
CA GLY A 19 22.16 40.36 29.72
C GLY A 19 20.82 40.25 29.01
N ALA A 20 20.53 39.09 28.42
CA ALA A 20 19.17 38.64 28.25
C ALA A 20 18.83 37.85 29.51
N GLN A 21 18.06 38.45 30.42
CA GLN A 21 17.37 37.70 31.48
C GLN A 21 16.31 36.81 30.82
N GLY A 22 16.74 35.70 30.20
CA GLY A 22 15.86 34.60 29.87
C GLY A 22 15.36 34.02 31.18
N ARG A 23 14.04 33.93 31.37
CA ARG A 23 13.48 33.16 32.49
C ARG A 23 13.98 31.72 32.33
N ASP A 24 14.82 31.27 33.24
CA ASP A 24 15.31 29.89 33.24
C ASP A 24 14.18 29.00 33.78
N PHE A 25 13.56 28.20 32.91
CA PHE A 25 12.47 27.32 33.29
C PHE A 25 13.06 26.04 33.91
N PRO A 26 12.50 25.51 35.01
CA PRO A 26 13.04 24.32 35.66
C PRO A 26 13.08 23.12 34.70
N ARG A 27 14.25 22.46 34.57
CA ARG A 27 14.45 21.29 33.69
C ARG A 27 14.98 20.10 34.48
N ASP A 28 14.31 18.96 34.34
CA ASP A 28 14.86 17.66 34.72
C ASP A 28 15.66 17.10 33.53
N THR A 29 16.94 16.79 33.76
CA THR A 29 17.86 16.28 32.73
C THR A 29 18.24 14.82 32.95
N THR A 30 17.53 14.12 33.85
CA THR A 30 17.82 12.73 34.23
C THR A 30 17.53 11.72 33.11
N TYR A 31 16.77 12.11 32.09
CA TYR A 31 16.50 11.30 30.90
C TYR A 31 17.00 11.97 29.60
N SER A 32 17.92 11.29 28.91
CA SER A 32 18.43 11.65 27.59
C SER A 32 18.70 10.39 26.75
N ILE A 33 18.85 10.53 25.43
CA ILE A 33 19.22 9.42 24.52
C ILE A 33 20.47 8.69 25.02
N ARG A 34 21.51 9.44 25.41
CA ARG A 34 22.77 8.88 25.91
C ARG A 34 22.57 8.08 27.19
N ILE A 35 21.85 8.63 28.17
CA ILE A 35 21.57 7.96 29.45
C ILE A 35 20.73 6.70 29.23
N ALA A 36 19.72 6.77 28.37
CA ALA A 36 18.88 5.62 28.02
C ALA A 36 19.72 4.50 27.37
N TYR A 37 20.56 4.85 26.39
CA TYR A 37 21.49 3.91 25.76
C TYR A 37 22.44 3.26 26.77
N GLU A 38 23.10 4.06 27.62
CA GLU A 38 24.02 3.55 28.66
C GLU A 38 23.32 2.62 29.65
N LYS A 39 22.05 2.90 29.98
CA LYS A 39 21.24 2.06 30.86
C LYS A 39 20.84 0.74 30.17
N ILE A 40 20.37 0.79 28.93
CA ILE A 40 19.94 -0.40 28.18
C ILE A 40 21.14 -1.32 27.93
N ARG A 41 22.30 -0.77 27.58
CA ARG A 41 23.52 -1.53 27.29
C ARG A 41 23.99 -2.40 28.46
N LYS A 42 23.61 -2.06 29.70
CA LYS A 42 23.93 -2.88 30.88
C LYS A 42 23.22 -4.24 30.88
N THR A 43 22.02 -4.33 30.30
CA THR A 43 21.24 -5.57 30.23
C THR A 43 21.19 -6.17 28.83
N HIS A 44 21.50 -5.36 27.80
CA HIS A 44 21.51 -5.77 26.39
C HIS A 44 22.81 -5.25 25.74
N PRO A 45 23.95 -5.96 25.86
CA PRO A 45 25.25 -5.45 25.45
C PRO A 45 25.38 -5.20 23.93
N ASP A 46 24.58 -5.90 23.11
CA ASP A 46 24.65 -5.85 21.64
C ASP A 46 23.87 -4.66 21.02
N VAL A 47 23.29 -3.78 21.84
CA VAL A 47 22.55 -2.62 21.33
C VAL A 47 23.50 -1.55 20.79
N SER A 48 23.07 -0.89 19.72
CA SER A 48 23.78 0.28 19.16
C SER A 48 22.88 1.53 19.15
N PRO A 49 23.48 2.73 19.27
CA PRO A 49 22.72 3.97 19.16
C PRO A 49 22.23 4.19 17.73
N ILE A 50 21.09 4.86 17.59
CA ILE A 50 20.60 5.32 16.29
C ILE A 50 21.45 6.53 15.88
N GLN A 51 21.99 6.50 14.67
CA GLN A 51 22.77 7.62 14.13
C GLN A 51 21.82 8.67 13.56
N PRO A 52 21.77 9.89 14.12
CA PRO A 52 20.96 10.96 13.55
C PRO A 52 21.59 11.45 12.25
N GLY A 53 20.78 11.65 11.21
CA GLY A 53 21.21 12.19 9.94
C GLY A 53 20.00 12.51 9.08
N LEU A 54 19.96 13.74 8.53
CA LEU A 54 18.87 14.15 7.65
C LEU A 54 18.90 13.28 6.38
N PRO A 55 17.87 12.46 6.11
CA PRO A 55 17.89 11.60 4.94
C PRO A 55 17.83 12.40 3.65
N GLU A 56 18.42 11.86 2.58
CA GLU A 56 18.25 12.42 1.23
C GLU A 56 16.76 12.51 0.87
N GLY A 57 16.36 13.60 0.22
CA GLY A 57 14.97 13.87 -0.14
C GLY A 57 14.09 14.40 1.01
N VAL A 58 14.67 14.68 2.19
CA VAL A 58 13.96 15.28 3.34
C VAL A 58 14.49 16.68 3.61
N ALA A 59 13.60 17.66 3.74
CA ALA A 59 13.91 19.00 4.22
C ALA A 59 13.59 19.13 5.71
N ALA A 60 14.30 20.02 6.41
CA ALA A 60 14.13 20.26 7.84
C ALA A 60 13.99 21.75 8.16
N LYS A 61 13.07 22.09 9.07
CA LYS A 61 13.00 23.39 9.74
C LYS A 61 13.05 23.16 11.25
N MET A 62 14.11 23.66 11.87
CA MET A 62 14.40 23.45 13.28
C MET A 62 13.89 24.62 14.12
N ASP A 63 13.54 24.35 15.37
CA ASP A 63 13.13 25.33 16.39
C ASP A 63 12.03 26.29 15.91
N VAL A 64 11.03 25.75 15.21
CA VAL A 64 9.85 26.50 14.78
C VAL A 64 8.99 26.83 15.99
N VAL A 65 8.81 28.12 16.30
CA VAL A 65 7.93 28.54 17.40
C VAL A 65 6.48 28.28 17.02
N TYR A 66 5.79 27.44 17.80
CA TYR A 66 4.39 27.09 17.53
C TYR A 66 3.40 27.72 18.51
N ALA A 67 3.87 28.15 19.68
CA ALA A 67 3.08 28.86 20.67
C ALA A 67 3.96 29.76 21.53
N ASN A 68 3.41 30.90 21.97
CA ASN A 68 4.04 31.78 22.93
C ASN A 68 3.13 31.98 24.15
N LEU A 69 3.55 31.47 25.30
CA LEU A 69 2.80 31.45 26.55
C LEU A 69 3.29 32.56 27.48
N ASN A 70 2.97 33.82 27.13
CA ASN A 70 3.37 35.01 27.91
C ASN A 70 4.90 35.11 28.12
N GLY A 71 5.66 34.97 27.04
CA GLY A 71 7.12 35.01 27.02
C GLY A 71 7.80 33.65 27.12
N ARG A 72 7.04 32.54 27.11
CA ARG A 72 7.55 31.17 26.98
C ARG A 72 7.21 30.65 25.59
N GLU A 73 8.20 30.62 24.71
CA GLU A 73 8.06 30.05 23.36
C GLU A 73 8.20 28.54 23.40
N LEU A 74 7.28 27.83 22.77
CA LEU A 74 7.33 26.37 22.60
C LEU A 74 7.70 26.03 21.16
N HIS A 75 8.57 25.03 20.99
CA HIS A 75 9.24 24.77 19.72
C HIS A 75 8.93 23.41 19.09
N MET A 76 8.87 23.49 17.75
CA MET A 76 8.83 22.53 16.68
C MET A 76 10.14 22.07 16.03
N ASP A 77 10.38 20.79 15.74
CA ASP A 77 11.27 20.44 14.60
C ASP A 77 10.46 19.76 13.51
N ILE A 78 10.37 20.38 12.34
CA ILE A 78 9.56 19.90 11.21
C ILE A 78 10.46 19.25 10.17
N PHE A 79 10.14 18.02 9.78
CA PHE A 79 10.76 17.30 8.68
C PHE A 79 9.71 16.94 7.64
N HIS A 80 9.95 17.27 6.38
CA HIS A 80 8.99 17.02 5.30
C HIS A 80 9.69 16.55 4.02
N PRO A 81 8.98 15.83 3.14
CA PRO A 81 9.50 15.46 1.83
C PRO A 81 9.87 16.72 1.03
N ALA A 82 11.01 16.69 0.35
CA ALA A 82 11.49 17.79 -0.50
C ALA A 82 10.82 17.81 -1.88
N GLN A 83 10.23 16.70 -2.31
CA GLN A 83 9.52 16.58 -3.58
C GLN A 83 8.12 17.19 -3.48
N GLU A 84 7.77 18.02 -4.46
CA GLU A 84 6.40 18.51 -4.61
C GLU A 84 5.48 17.45 -5.26
N LYS A 85 4.22 17.41 -4.83
CA LYS A 85 3.18 16.59 -5.48
C LYS A 85 1.81 17.27 -5.44
N GLU A 86 0.91 16.85 -6.32
CA GLU A 86 -0.43 17.46 -6.45
C GLU A 86 -1.28 17.29 -5.18
N GLU A 87 -1.22 16.13 -4.54
CA GLU A 87 -1.94 15.86 -3.29
C GLU A 87 -1.06 16.09 -2.06
N GLY A 88 -1.58 16.66 -0.97
CA GLY A 88 -0.83 16.82 0.27
C GLY A 88 -0.30 15.49 0.86
N TYR A 89 0.84 15.55 1.55
CA TYR A 89 1.37 14.43 2.32
C TYR A 89 0.59 14.28 3.63
N PRO A 90 0.29 13.04 4.09
CA PRO A 90 -0.16 12.85 5.46
C PRO A 90 0.92 13.32 6.45
N GLY A 91 0.53 13.62 7.69
CA GLY A 91 1.45 14.09 8.71
C GLY A 91 1.34 13.41 10.06
N ALA A 92 2.31 13.69 10.93
CA ALA A 92 2.32 13.21 12.32
C ALA A 92 3.06 14.18 13.25
N ILE A 93 2.50 14.45 14.43
CA ILE A 93 3.29 14.96 15.55
C ILE A 93 3.96 13.81 16.29
N LEU A 94 5.17 14.03 16.80
CA LEU A 94 5.94 13.06 17.56
C LEU A 94 6.23 13.61 18.96
N ILE A 95 5.75 12.88 19.97
CA ILE A 95 5.73 13.29 21.36
C ILE A 95 6.72 12.45 22.15
N HIS A 96 7.71 13.10 22.77
CA HIS A 96 8.77 12.41 23.49
C HIS A 96 8.29 11.82 24.84
N GLY A 97 8.99 10.78 25.29
CA GLY A 97 8.83 10.24 26.64
C GLY A 97 9.71 10.93 27.67
N GLY A 98 9.77 10.37 28.88
CA GLY A 98 10.55 10.91 30.00
C GLY A 98 9.73 11.16 31.27
N GLY A 99 8.66 10.38 31.48
CA GLY A 99 7.85 10.42 32.70
C GLY A 99 7.19 11.77 32.97
N TRP A 100 6.84 12.51 31.92
CA TRP A 100 6.25 13.87 32.00
C TRP A 100 7.12 14.91 32.73
N SER A 101 8.32 14.57 33.22
CA SER A 101 9.21 15.48 33.95
C SER A 101 10.47 15.84 33.18
N SER A 102 10.96 14.92 32.35
CA SER A 102 12.24 15.02 31.63
C SER A 102 12.07 14.72 30.14
N GLY A 103 13.14 14.93 29.36
CA GLY A 103 13.20 14.61 27.94
C GLY A 103 13.06 15.85 27.05
N THR A 104 13.23 15.67 25.75
CA THR A 104 13.20 16.76 24.78
C THR A 104 12.67 16.29 23.42
N LYS A 105 12.20 17.22 22.57
CA LYS A 105 11.80 16.93 21.18
C LYS A 105 12.88 16.22 20.35
N ALA A 106 14.16 16.45 20.68
CA ALA A 106 15.29 15.76 20.03
C ALA A 106 15.21 14.23 20.12
N HIS A 107 14.52 13.68 21.13
CA HIS A 107 14.33 12.23 21.26
C HIS A 107 13.50 11.61 20.13
N GLN A 108 12.71 12.42 19.42
CA GLN A 108 11.85 11.97 18.33
C GLN A 108 12.43 12.25 16.94
N VAL A 109 13.50 13.04 16.84
CA VAL A 109 14.13 13.42 15.56
C VAL A 109 14.46 12.20 14.68
N PRO A 110 15.06 11.11 15.18
CA PRO A 110 15.35 9.95 14.32
C PRO A 110 14.09 9.32 13.72
N MET A 111 13.01 9.17 14.50
CA MET A 111 11.74 8.63 14.00
C MET A 111 11.09 9.60 13.00
N ALA A 112 11.08 10.89 13.32
CA ALA A 112 10.51 11.94 12.46
C ALA A 112 11.19 11.96 11.09
N GLN A 113 12.52 11.98 11.06
CA GLN A 113 13.32 11.93 9.83
C GLN A 113 13.00 10.70 8.97
N GLN A 114 12.90 9.52 9.59
CA GLN A 114 12.65 8.28 8.87
C GLN A 114 11.21 8.15 8.33
N LEU A 115 10.23 8.69 9.05
CA LEU A 115 8.86 8.81 8.55
C LEU A 115 8.77 9.86 7.44
N ALA A 116 9.49 10.99 7.56
CA ALA A 116 9.54 12.00 6.51
C ALA A 116 10.11 11.45 5.20
N LYS A 117 11.16 10.62 5.27
CA LYS A 117 11.70 9.88 4.12
C LYS A 117 10.64 9.00 3.44
N ARG A 118 9.58 8.58 4.15
CA ARG A 118 8.49 7.73 3.64
C ARG A 118 7.25 8.52 3.18
N GLY A 119 7.39 9.83 3.00
CA GLY A 119 6.32 10.68 2.49
C GLY A 119 5.34 11.14 3.57
N TYR A 120 5.86 11.54 4.73
CA TYR A 120 5.06 12.14 5.82
C TYR A 120 5.61 13.50 6.22
N VAL A 121 4.75 14.48 6.50
CA VAL A 121 5.17 15.71 7.19
C VAL A 121 5.19 15.43 8.69
N THR A 122 6.35 15.49 9.31
CA THR A 122 6.50 15.13 10.72
C THR A 122 6.97 16.31 11.55
N ALA A 123 6.50 16.39 12.79
CA ALA A 123 6.91 17.41 13.73
C ALA A 123 7.28 16.79 15.08
N ALA A 124 8.54 16.91 15.50
CA ALA A 124 8.94 16.58 16.87
C ALA A 124 8.65 17.79 17.78
N VAL A 125 7.83 17.59 18.81
CA VAL A 125 7.20 18.70 19.55
C VAL A 125 7.76 18.82 20.98
N GLU A 126 8.15 20.03 21.37
CA GLU A 126 8.41 20.42 22.76
C GLU A 126 7.07 20.67 23.46
N TYR A 127 6.91 20.28 24.73
CA TYR A 127 5.75 20.62 25.54
C TYR A 127 6.18 20.88 26.99
N ARG A 128 5.35 21.57 27.79
CA ARG A 128 5.70 21.85 29.19
C ARG A 128 5.69 20.59 30.03
N LEU A 129 6.78 20.38 30.75
CA LEU A 129 6.98 19.24 31.66
C LEU A 129 6.58 19.62 33.09
N SER A 130 6.40 18.61 33.96
CA SER A 130 5.89 18.80 35.33
C SER A 130 6.69 19.77 36.22
N PRO A 131 8.02 19.97 36.07
CA PRO A 131 8.73 21.03 36.81
C PRO A 131 8.31 22.45 36.40
N GLU A 132 7.77 22.62 35.19
CA GLU A 132 7.29 23.90 34.65
C GLU A 132 5.78 24.08 34.86
N ALA A 133 4.98 23.06 34.53
CA ALA A 133 3.53 23.11 34.66
C ALA A 133 2.90 21.71 34.89
N PRO A 134 1.91 21.58 35.79
CA PRO A 134 1.18 20.33 35.97
C PRO A 134 0.16 20.11 34.83
N TYR A 135 -0.35 18.89 34.73
CA TYR A 135 -1.51 18.55 33.90
C TYR A 135 -2.68 19.53 34.13
N PRO A 136 -3.40 19.99 33.09
CA PRO A 136 -3.37 19.54 31.69
C PRO A 136 -2.48 20.36 30.74
N ALA A 137 -1.51 21.14 31.24
CA ALA A 137 -0.71 22.07 30.42
C ALA A 137 -0.11 21.44 29.16
N ALA A 138 0.53 20.27 29.30
CA ALA A 138 1.10 19.52 28.18
C ALA A 138 0.08 19.15 27.09
N VAL A 139 -1.16 18.83 27.48
CA VAL A 139 -2.23 18.48 26.52
C VAL A 139 -2.60 19.70 25.68
N TYR A 140 -2.75 20.87 26.32
CA TYR A 140 -3.04 22.13 25.63
C TYR A 140 -1.90 22.53 24.70
N ASP A 141 -0.65 22.33 25.14
CA ASP A 141 0.53 22.64 24.33
C ASP A 141 0.58 21.76 23.07
N LEU A 142 0.27 20.47 23.18
CA LEU A 142 0.28 19.55 22.05
C LEU A 142 -0.90 19.76 21.09
N LYS A 143 -2.09 20.11 21.61
CA LYS A 143 -3.20 20.52 20.74
C LYS A 143 -2.92 21.84 20.03
N ALA A 144 -2.24 22.79 20.67
CA ALA A 144 -1.76 24.00 20.01
C ALA A 144 -0.78 23.68 18.86
N ALA A 145 0.11 22.70 19.04
CA ALA A 145 1.01 22.24 17.97
C ALA A 145 0.25 21.62 16.78
N LEU A 146 -0.79 20.82 17.03
CA LEU A 146 -1.65 20.26 15.97
C LEU A 146 -2.39 21.33 15.18
N ARG A 147 -2.93 22.34 15.89
CA ARG A 147 -3.59 23.48 15.26
C ARG A 147 -2.61 24.31 14.43
N TRP A 148 -1.41 24.54 14.95
CA TRP A 148 -0.33 25.21 14.23
C TRP A 148 0.01 24.50 12.92
N LEU A 149 0.19 23.17 12.96
CA LEU A 149 0.49 22.38 11.76
C LEU A 149 -0.62 22.50 10.71
N ARG A 150 -1.89 22.48 11.13
CA ARG A 150 -3.01 22.69 10.20
C ARG A 150 -3.03 24.09 9.62
N ALA A 151 -2.77 25.11 10.42
CA ALA A 151 -2.72 26.49 9.96
C ALA A 151 -1.60 26.74 8.93
N HIS A 152 -0.51 25.98 9.02
CA HIS A 152 0.65 26.08 8.12
C HIS A 152 0.76 24.89 7.17
N ALA A 153 -0.34 24.16 6.91
CA ALA A 153 -0.29 22.93 6.15
C ALA A 153 0.26 23.15 4.72
N ALA A 154 -0.11 24.26 4.08
CA ALA A 154 0.36 24.64 2.76
C ALA A 154 1.89 24.82 2.67
N ASP A 155 2.53 25.34 3.73
CA ASP A 155 3.98 25.60 3.77
C ASP A 155 4.83 24.32 3.68
N TYR A 156 4.21 23.17 3.96
CA TYR A 156 4.86 21.86 4.01
C TYR A 156 4.19 20.83 3.10
N GLN A 157 3.22 21.26 2.27
CA GLN A 157 2.34 20.37 1.49
C GLN A 157 1.72 19.27 2.36
N LEU A 158 1.33 19.59 3.60
CA LEU A 158 0.62 18.70 4.50
C LEU A 158 -0.86 18.64 4.09
N ASP A 159 -1.44 17.44 4.09
CA ASP A 159 -2.88 17.24 4.05
C ASP A 159 -3.45 17.44 5.48
N PRO A 160 -4.17 18.54 5.76
CA PRO A 160 -4.65 18.84 7.10
C PRO A 160 -5.73 17.87 7.60
N SER A 161 -6.28 17.03 6.72
CA SER A 161 -7.25 15.99 7.04
C SER A 161 -6.61 14.66 7.48
N LYS A 162 -5.28 14.51 7.33
CA LYS A 162 -4.56 13.25 7.59
C LYS A 162 -3.40 13.47 8.56
N ILE A 163 -3.69 13.74 9.83
CA ILE A 163 -2.66 13.99 10.86
C ILE A 163 -2.76 12.94 11.96
N ALA A 164 -1.64 12.28 12.27
CA ALA A 164 -1.51 11.35 13.37
C ALA A 164 -0.86 11.97 14.62
N ALA A 165 -1.08 11.36 15.78
CA ALA A 165 -0.26 11.57 16.96
C ALA A 165 0.54 10.31 17.28
N LEU A 166 1.87 10.41 17.23
CA LEU A 166 2.79 9.37 17.65
C LEU A 166 3.44 9.79 18.97
N GLY A 167 3.46 8.90 19.94
CA GLY A 167 4.17 9.15 21.18
C GLY A 167 4.94 7.95 21.68
N CYS A 168 5.89 8.19 22.59
CA CYS A 168 6.63 7.13 23.29
C CYS A 168 6.51 7.30 24.81
N SER A 169 6.25 6.22 25.57
CA SER A 169 6.13 6.24 27.04
C SER A 169 5.12 7.30 27.53
N ALA A 170 5.51 8.26 28.37
CA ALA A 170 4.69 9.42 28.73
C ALA A 170 4.11 10.16 27.52
N GLY A 171 4.87 10.28 26.43
CA GLY A 171 4.39 10.86 25.19
C GLY A 171 3.35 10.01 24.48
N ALA A 172 3.42 8.68 24.61
CA ALA A 172 2.42 7.76 24.05
C ALA A 172 1.08 7.84 24.81
N GLN A 173 1.15 8.02 26.13
CA GLN A 173 -0.03 8.34 26.95
C GLN A 173 -0.66 9.67 26.51
N LEU A 174 0.14 10.72 26.29
CA LEU A 174 -0.33 12.00 25.78
C LEU A 174 -0.94 11.87 24.37
N ALA A 175 -0.27 11.18 23.45
CA ALA A 175 -0.77 10.91 22.09
C ALA A 175 -2.13 10.20 22.11
N SER A 176 -2.27 9.22 23.02
CA SER A 176 -3.52 8.49 23.24
C SER A 176 -4.61 9.42 23.75
N LEU A 177 -4.29 10.29 24.71
CA LEU A 177 -5.24 11.26 25.25
C LEU A 177 -5.69 12.25 24.17
N LEU A 178 -4.79 12.70 23.28
CA LEU A 178 -5.15 13.57 22.16
C LEU A 178 -6.19 12.93 21.24
N GLY A 179 -5.98 11.66 20.87
CA GLY A 179 -6.90 10.94 19.98
C GLY A 179 -8.25 10.61 20.60
N THR A 180 -8.27 10.14 21.85
CA THR A 180 -9.54 9.83 22.55
C THR A 180 -10.31 11.09 22.96
N THR A 181 -9.68 12.28 22.97
CA THR A 181 -10.34 13.55 23.29
C THR A 181 -10.56 14.43 22.06
N ASN A 182 -10.63 13.83 20.88
CA ASN A 182 -10.96 14.52 19.63
C ASN A 182 -12.26 15.31 19.76
N GLY A 183 -12.18 16.65 19.62
CA GLY A 183 -13.34 17.54 19.65
C GLY A 183 -13.97 17.75 21.04
N MET A 184 -13.31 17.33 22.12
CA MET A 184 -13.77 17.61 23.48
C MET A 184 -13.26 18.97 23.96
N GLU A 185 -14.15 19.96 24.05
CA GLU A 185 -13.85 21.36 24.40
C GLU A 185 -12.95 21.51 25.64
N LYS A 186 -13.21 20.71 26.68
CA LYS A 186 -12.44 20.69 27.93
C LYS A 186 -10.93 20.50 27.72
N PHE A 187 -10.52 19.79 26.67
CA PHE A 187 -9.13 19.46 26.43
C PHE A 187 -8.44 20.38 25.44
N GLU A 188 -9.15 21.27 24.74
CA GLU A 188 -8.59 22.05 23.62
C GLU A 188 -7.54 23.08 24.04
N GLY A 189 -7.77 23.77 25.17
CA GLY A 189 -6.98 24.93 25.57
C GLY A 189 -7.11 26.10 24.58
N GLU A 190 -6.56 27.26 24.95
CA GLU A 190 -6.76 28.52 24.17
C GLU A 190 -5.51 28.95 23.38
N ASN A 191 -4.36 28.29 23.58
CA ASN A 191 -3.10 28.71 22.99
C ASN A 191 -3.03 28.38 21.49
N GLY A 192 -2.34 29.24 20.72
CA GLY A 192 -2.01 29.01 19.31
C GLY A 192 -3.11 29.46 18.35
N PHE A 193 -3.59 28.53 17.52
CA PHE A 193 -4.51 28.76 16.39
C PHE A 193 -5.90 28.15 16.65
N PRO A 194 -6.68 28.65 17.62
CA PRO A 194 -7.91 28.00 18.13
C PRO A 194 -9.00 27.77 17.07
N GLU A 195 -8.97 28.49 15.95
CA GLU A 195 -9.88 28.34 14.82
C GLU A 195 -9.64 27.06 13.99
N TYR A 196 -8.50 26.41 14.17
CA TYR A 196 -8.17 25.14 13.54
C TYR A 196 -8.48 23.97 14.48
N SER A 197 -8.85 22.82 13.90
CA SER A 197 -9.07 21.60 14.69
C SER A 197 -7.76 21.08 15.28
N SER A 198 -7.81 20.52 16.49
CA SER A 198 -6.71 19.73 17.06
C SER A 198 -6.92 18.21 16.93
N ALA A 199 -7.97 17.75 16.25
CA ALA A 199 -8.27 16.33 16.15
C ALA A 199 -7.15 15.55 15.44
N VAL A 200 -6.99 14.26 15.71
CA VAL A 200 -6.06 13.39 14.95
C VAL A 200 -6.80 12.21 14.35
N GLN A 201 -6.33 11.72 13.21
CA GLN A 201 -6.94 10.65 12.44
C GLN A 201 -6.25 9.29 12.63
N ALA A 202 -5.16 9.25 13.40
CA ALA A 202 -4.52 8.00 13.83
C ALA A 202 -3.71 8.24 15.13
N VAL A 203 -3.60 7.22 15.97
CA VAL A 203 -2.75 7.25 17.17
C VAL A 203 -1.74 6.12 17.16
N LEU A 204 -0.48 6.43 17.45
CA LEU A 204 0.59 5.46 17.61
C LEU A 204 1.12 5.54 19.04
N ASN A 205 0.77 4.54 19.84
CA ASN A 205 1.20 4.41 21.22
C ASN A 205 2.40 3.44 21.30
N ILE A 206 3.60 4.01 21.50
CA ILE A 206 4.81 3.23 21.73
C ILE A 206 5.07 3.14 23.24
N ASP A 207 4.69 2.02 23.83
CA ASP A 207 5.00 1.64 25.21
C ASP A 207 4.52 2.64 26.29
N GLY A 208 3.32 3.21 26.10
CA GLY A 208 2.68 4.10 27.08
C GLY A 208 1.36 3.54 27.62
N ILE A 209 1.13 3.79 28.91
CA ILE A 209 -0.14 3.44 29.56
C ILE A 209 -1.30 4.28 29.00
N VAL A 210 -2.51 3.72 29.08
CA VAL A 210 -3.74 4.42 28.69
C VAL A 210 -4.75 4.56 29.84
N SER A 211 -4.36 4.11 31.04
CA SER A 211 -5.12 4.38 32.26
C SER A 211 -4.19 4.45 33.48
N PHE A 212 -4.34 5.52 34.26
CA PHE A 212 -3.65 5.71 35.54
C PHE A 212 -4.36 5.06 36.73
N VAL A 213 -5.64 4.71 36.55
CA VAL A 213 -6.48 4.10 37.59
C VAL A 213 -6.62 2.59 37.40
N HIS A 214 -6.08 2.03 36.32
CA HIS A 214 -6.02 0.59 36.10
C HIS A 214 -5.17 -0.12 37.17
N PRO A 215 -5.54 -1.34 37.61
CA PRO A 215 -4.75 -2.09 38.60
C PRO A 215 -3.27 -2.27 38.22
N GLU A 216 -2.99 -2.41 36.93
CA GLU A 216 -1.62 -2.60 36.41
C GLU A 216 -0.78 -1.31 36.36
N ALA A 217 -1.39 -0.14 36.57
CA ALA A 217 -0.72 1.16 36.47
C ALA A 217 0.13 1.53 37.71
N ALA A 218 0.23 0.62 38.70
CA ALA A 218 0.81 0.88 40.02
C ALA A 218 2.30 1.33 40.01
N ALA A 219 3.03 1.19 38.89
CA ALA A 219 4.46 1.44 38.79
C ALA A 219 4.86 2.89 38.40
N GLU A 220 3.92 3.73 37.95
CA GLU A 220 4.22 5.11 37.51
C GLU A 220 4.04 6.17 38.61
N GLY A 221 3.77 5.72 39.84
CA GLY A 221 3.27 6.52 40.97
C GLY A 221 3.91 7.90 41.14
N ASP A 222 5.23 7.97 41.24
CA ASP A 222 5.93 9.23 41.57
C ASP A 222 5.95 10.23 40.41
N ALA A 223 6.24 9.77 39.19
CA ALA A 223 6.32 10.61 38.00
C ALA A 223 4.92 11.15 37.63
N ALA A 224 3.93 10.26 37.61
CA ALA A 224 2.53 10.62 37.41
C ALA A 224 2.02 11.56 38.51
N SER A 225 2.38 11.33 39.78
CA SER A 225 1.94 12.17 40.89
C SER A 225 2.45 13.61 40.78
N ARG A 226 3.71 13.82 40.37
CA ARG A 226 4.26 15.17 40.14
C ARG A 226 3.52 15.89 39.02
N TRP A 227 3.30 15.19 37.91
CA TRP A 227 2.62 15.77 36.76
C TRP A 227 1.13 16.05 37.03
N LEU A 228 0.45 15.17 37.76
CA LEU A 228 -0.96 15.32 38.14
C LEU A 228 -1.15 16.21 39.39
N GLY A 229 -0.07 16.71 40.00
CA GLY A 229 -0.13 17.64 41.13
C GLY A 229 -0.74 17.03 42.40
N GLY A 230 -0.45 15.76 42.67
CA GLY A 230 -0.89 15.04 43.86
C GLY A 230 -0.92 13.52 43.68
N SER A 231 -0.98 12.78 44.78
CA SER A 231 -1.08 11.32 44.76
C SER A 231 -2.44 10.86 44.22
N ARG A 232 -2.54 9.59 43.81
CA ARG A 232 -3.79 9.00 43.32
C ARG A 232 -4.91 9.05 44.36
N THR A 233 -4.56 8.93 45.65
CA THR A 233 -5.52 9.02 46.76
C THR A 233 -6.01 10.45 47.00
N GLU A 234 -5.19 11.46 46.75
CA GLU A 234 -5.56 12.88 46.95
C GLU A 234 -6.30 13.47 45.74
N ARG A 235 -6.02 12.99 44.52
CA ARG A 235 -6.47 13.57 43.26
C ARG A 235 -7.06 12.53 42.30
N TYR A 236 -7.84 11.58 42.81
CA TYR A 236 -8.37 10.46 42.02
C TYR A 236 -9.07 10.89 40.72
N GLU A 237 -9.96 11.88 40.78
CA GLU A 237 -10.66 12.38 39.58
C GLU A 237 -9.69 12.94 38.53
N ARG A 238 -8.57 13.54 38.95
CA ARG A 238 -7.56 14.04 38.00
C ARG A 238 -6.78 12.90 37.35
N TRP A 239 -6.48 11.85 38.10
CA TRP A 239 -5.85 10.63 37.58
C TRP A 239 -6.76 9.91 36.59
N ARG A 240 -8.06 9.84 36.90
CA ARG A 240 -9.08 9.33 35.99
C ARG A 240 -9.22 10.21 34.75
N GLU A 241 -9.30 11.53 34.91
CA GLU A 241 -9.41 12.48 33.80
C GLU A 241 -8.21 12.45 32.85
N ALA A 242 -7.01 12.16 33.36
CA ALA A 242 -5.83 12.00 32.53
C ALA A 242 -5.73 10.61 31.85
N SER A 243 -6.72 9.72 32.00
CA SER A 243 -6.69 8.37 31.44
C SER A 243 -7.41 8.31 30.09
N PRO A 244 -6.70 8.11 28.95
CA PRO A 244 -7.32 8.01 27.62
C PRO A 244 -8.48 7.01 27.54
N LEU A 245 -8.37 5.89 28.27
CA LEU A 245 -9.40 4.84 28.32
C LEU A 245 -10.81 5.33 28.71
N GLU A 246 -10.91 6.44 29.45
CA GLU A 246 -12.18 7.00 29.89
C GLU A 246 -12.97 7.70 28.76
N TYR A 247 -12.31 8.00 27.63
CA TYR A 247 -12.85 8.85 26.57
C TYR A 247 -13.03 8.16 25.22
N VAL A 248 -12.86 6.84 25.15
CA VAL A 248 -13.06 6.09 23.89
C VAL A 248 -14.52 6.17 23.48
N ASP A 249 -14.76 6.64 22.27
CA ASP A 249 -16.05 6.86 21.63
C ASP A 249 -15.97 6.66 20.10
N GLU A 250 -17.07 6.89 19.37
CA GLU A 250 -17.12 6.75 17.91
C GLU A 250 -16.23 7.73 17.12
N LYS A 251 -15.69 8.76 17.78
CA LYS A 251 -14.77 9.76 17.17
C LYS A 251 -13.31 9.43 17.43
N THR A 252 -13.06 8.39 18.22
CA THR A 252 -11.72 7.91 18.51
C THR A 252 -11.12 7.32 17.22
N PRO A 253 -9.93 7.76 16.79
CA PRO A 253 -9.32 7.30 15.54
C PRO A 253 -8.72 5.89 15.72
N PRO A 254 -8.28 5.23 14.64
CA PRO A 254 -7.52 3.98 14.72
C PRO A 254 -6.27 4.06 15.61
N PHE A 255 -5.91 2.94 16.26
CA PHE A 255 -4.76 2.84 17.16
C PHE A 255 -3.73 1.79 16.73
N LEU A 256 -2.45 2.14 16.83
CA LEU A 256 -1.34 1.20 16.87
C LEU A 256 -0.74 1.14 18.27
N PHE A 257 -0.52 -0.07 18.78
CA PHE A 257 0.26 -0.30 19.98
C PHE A 257 1.55 -1.04 19.64
N VAL A 258 2.70 -0.42 19.93
CA VAL A 258 4.02 -1.10 19.88
C VAL A 258 4.56 -1.16 21.30
N ASN A 259 4.65 -2.37 21.84
CA ASN A 259 4.88 -2.60 23.25
C ASN A 259 6.22 -3.28 23.51
N SER A 260 6.82 -2.91 24.64
CA SER A 260 7.94 -3.66 25.19
C SER A 260 7.48 -4.97 25.79
N SER A 261 8.46 -5.83 26.14
CA SER A 261 8.21 -7.06 26.88
C SER A 261 7.77 -6.85 28.34
N PHE A 262 7.61 -5.61 28.81
CA PHE A 262 7.20 -5.31 30.19
C PHE A 262 5.69 -5.00 30.29
N PRO A 263 4.88 -5.89 30.91
CA PRO A 263 3.43 -5.72 30.98
C PRO A 263 2.96 -4.42 31.65
N ARG A 264 3.75 -3.84 32.55
CA ARG A 264 3.38 -2.60 33.26
C ARG A 264 3.12 -1.40 32.33
N PHE A 265 3.70 -1.39 31.13
CA PHE A 265 3.45 -0.32 30.15
C PHE A 265 2.20 -0.56 29.30
N HIS A 266 1.48 -1.66 29.54
CA HIS A 266 0.26 -2.01 28.81
C HIS A 266 -0.99 -1.65 29.63
N ALA A 267 -0.84 -0.98 30.77
CA ALA A 267 -1.95 -0.72 31.70
C ALA A 267 -3.13 -0.03 31.00
N GLY A 268 -4.27 -0.73 30.98
CA GLY A 268 -5.52 -0.30 30.35
C GLY A 268 -5.60 -0.50 28.83
N ARG A 269 -4.53 -0.97 28.16
CA ARG A 269 -4.47 -1.16 26.69
C ARG A 269 -5.58 -2.07 26.21
N ASP A 270 -5.70 -3.25 26.83
CA ASP A 270 -6.66 -4.26 26.38
C ASP A 270 -8.10 -3.77 26.58
N GLY A 271 -8.36 -3.02 27.67
CA GLY A 271 -9.64 -2.35 27.85
C GLY A 271 -9.91 -1.26 26.81
N LEU A 272 -8.88 -0.57 26.33
CA LEU A 272 -9.03 0.43 25.26
C LEU A 272 -9.36 -0.25 23.94
N ILE A 273 -8.65 -1.34 23.61
CA ILE A 273 -8.89 -2.15 22.41
C ILE A 273 -10.31 -2.70 22.41
N THR A 274 -10.78 -3.27 23.53
CA THR A 274 -12.16 -3.76 23.64
C THR A 274 -13.17 -2.67 23.30
N LYS A 275 -12.97 -1.44 23.78
CA LYS A 275 -13.87 -0.32 23.43
C LYS A 275 -13.73 0.13 21.97
N LEU A 276 -12.54 0.12 21.39
CA LEU A 276 -12.37 0.39 19.95
C LEU A 276 -13.13 -0.62 19.10
N ASP A 277 -13.06 -1.90 19.47
CA ASP A 277 -13.75 -2.99 18.79
C ASP A 277 -15.28 -2.83 18.86
N GLU A 278 -15.82 -2.37 20.00
CA GLU A 278 -17.26 -2.05 20.15
C GLU A 278 -17.75 -1.01 19.13
N PHE A 279 -16.89 -0.06 18.75
CA PHE A 279 -17.17 0.96 17.73
C PHE A 279 -16.71 0.56 16.31
N GLY A 280 -16.17 -0.66 16.12
CA GLY A 280 -15.60 -1.10 14.85
C GLY A 280 -14.36 -0.30 14.41
N THR A 281 -13.66 0.33 15.36
CA THR A 281 -12.49 1.15 15.09
C THR A 281 -11.24 0.30 14.98
N TYR A 282 -10.53 0.38 13.84
CA TYR A 282 -9.34 -0.42 13.57
C TYR A 282 -8.25 -0.23 14.63
N SER A 283 -7.69 -1.33 15.13
CA SER A 283 -6.50 -1.31 15.98
C SER A 283 -5.53 -2.46 15.67
N GLU A 284 -4.25 -2.26 15.95
CA GLU A 284 -3.18 -3.27 15.77
C GLU A 284 -2.22 -3.26 16.98
N VAL A 285 -1.73 -4.45 17.37
CA VAL A 285 -0.82 -4.63 18.50
C VAL A 285 0.41 -5.42 18.09
N HIS A 286 1.59 -4.89 18.41
CA HIS A 286 2.87 -5.59 18.28
C HIS A 286 3.64 -5.55 19.60
N THR A 287 4.09 -6.72 20.06
CA THR A 287 5.00 -6.81 21.20
C THR A 287 6.39 -7.18 20.68
N LEU A 288 7.41 -6.42 21.07
CA LEU A 288 8.79 -6.70 20.72
C LEU A 288 9.42 -7.64 21.77
N PRO A 289 9.76 -8.89 21.42
CA PRO A 289 10.32 -9.84 22.38
C PRO A 289 11.68 -9.39 22.89
N GLY A 290 11.91 -9.57 24.20
CA GLY A 290 13.15 -9.23 24.88
C GLY A 290 13.47 -7.73 24.92
N SER A 291 12.57 -6.85 24.49
CA SER A 291 12.90 -5.43 24.40
C SER A 291 12.84 -4.72 25.77
N PRO A 292 13.77 -3.78 26.05
CA PRO A 292 13.71 -2.94 27.25
C PRO A 292 12.62 -1.86 27.11
N HIS A 293 12.35 -1.08 28.17
CA HIS A 293 11.71 0.23 28.00
C HIS A 293 12.69 1.21 27.34
N SER A 294 12.20 2.15 26.53
CA SER A 294 13.01 3.00 25.65
C SER A 294 13.70 2.25 24.49
N PHE A 295 13.14 1.11 24.07
CA PHE A 295 13.64 0.31 22.94
C PHE A 295 13.70 1.10 21.62
N TRP A 296 12.81 2.08 21.43
CA TRP A 296 12.73 2.91 20.22
C TRP A 296 13.92 3.87 20.06
N LEU A 297 14.85 3.94 21.03
CA LEU A 297 16.05 4.79 20.95
C LEU A 297 17.31 4.02 20.52
N VAL A 298 17.22 2.71 20.30
CA VAL A 298 18.38 1.85 20.01
C VAL A 298 18.05 0.77 18.99
N HIS A 299 19.06 0.30 18.27
CA HIS A 299 18.96 -0.94 17.52
C HIS A 299 19.06 -2.15 18.47
N PRO A 300 18.41 -3.29 18.12
CA PRO A 300 17.71 -3.54 16.86
C PRO A 300 16.24 -3.10 16.84
N TRP A 301 15.66 -2.65 17.96
CA TRP A 301 14.21 -2.45 18.08
C TRP A 301 13.67 -1.20 17.39
N PHE A 302 14.51 -0.21 17.08
CA PHE A 302 14.11 0.96 16.29
C PHE A 302 13.50 0.58 14.93
N GLU A 303 14.15 -0.32 14.19
CA GLU A 303 13.74 -0.67 12.82
C GLU A 303 12.37 -1.36 12.75
N PRO A 304 12.06 -2.41 13.55
CA PRO A 304 10.72 -2.96 13.63
C PRO A 304 9.68 -1.92 14.04
N THR A 305 10.01 -1.04 14.99
CA THR A 305 9.07 0.00 15.46
C THR A 305 8.71 0.97 14.35
N LEU A 306 9.73 1.46 13.61
CA LEU A 306 9.54 2.30 12.43
C LEU A 306 8.72 1.58 11.34
N LYS A 307 8.99 0.29 11.10
CA LYS A 307 8.24 -0.51 10.14
C LYS A 307 6.76 -0.59 10.50
N TYR A 308 6.45 -0.92 11.75
CA TYR A 308 5.07 -0.99 12.22
C TYR A 308 4.37 0.36 12.15
N ALA A 309 5.04 1.43 12.59
CA ALA A 309 4.51 2.78 12.52
C ALA A 309 4.18 3.21 11.09
N ALA A 310 5.11 3.01 10.16
CA ALA A 310 4.92 3.34 8.75
C ALA A 310 3.77 2.54 8.12
N LYS A 311 3.74 1.22 8.34
CA LYS A 311 2.69 0.33 7.80
C LYS A 311 1.30 0.72 8.31
N PHE A 312 1.16 0.99 9.60
CA PHE A 312 -0.11 1.41 10.17
C PHE A 312 -0.60 2.73 9.59
N LEU A 313 0.27 3.74 9.52
CA LEU A 313 -0.06 5.04 8.92
C LEU A 313 -0.44 4.92 7.44
N ASP A 314 0.23 4.02 6.72
CA ASP A 314 -0.05 3.67 5.33
C ASP A 314 -1.45 3.05 5.17
N ASN A 315 -1.82 2.12 6.04
CA ASN A 315 -3.15 1.52 6.06
C ASN A 315 -4.23 2.57 6.33
N VAL A 316 -4.03 3.42 7.35
CA VAL A 316 -5.04 4.40 7.78
C VAL A 316 -5.18 5.58 6.82
N PHE A 317 -4.08 6.13 6.29
CA PHE A 317 -4.13 7.37 5.49
C PHE A 317 -4.08 7.15 3.98
N ARG A 318 -3.63 5.98 3.54
CA ARG A 318 -3.50 5.62 2.13
C ARG A 318 -4.40 4.43 1.74
N ASN A 319 -5.24 3.96 2.67
CA ASN A 319 -6.28 2.94 2.46
C ASN A 319 -5.77 1.66 1.77
N ARG A 320 -4.62 1.17 2.25
CA ARG A 320 -3.88 0.07 1.65
C ARG A 320 -4.52 -1.28 2.05
N HIS A 321 -5.57 -1.69 1.33
CA HIS A 321 -6.23 -3.01 1.47
C HIS A 321 -5.38 -4.16 0.88
N TYR A 322 -4.11 -4.24 1.21
CA TYR A 322 -3.21 -5.26 0.68
C TYR A 322 -2.27 -5.82 1.75
N ASP A 323 -1.91 -7.10 1.58
CA ASP A 323 -1.04 -7.84 2.50
C ASP A 323 0.44 -7.55 2.24
N PHE A 324 0.82 -7.36 0.98
CA PHE A 324 2.18 -7.07 0.53
C PHE A 324 2.21 -5.89 -0.43
N MET A 325 3.28 -5.08 -0.35
CA MET A 325 3.62 -4.07 -1.35
C MET A 325 4.91 -4.39 -2.08
N VAL A 326 4.90 -4.25 -3.40
CA VAL A 326 6.08 -4.29 -4.26
C VAL A 326 6.40 -2.88 -4.73
N SER A 327 7.66 -2.46 -4.56
CA SER A 327 8.17 -1.19 -5.09
C SER A 327 9.67 -1.26 -5.36
N GLN A 328 10.09 -0.86 -6.56
CA GLN A 328 11.51 -0.86 -6.96
C GLN A 328 12.36 0.19 -6.21
N ASP A 329 11.72 1.23 -5.64
CA ASP A 329 12.39 2.31 -4.89
C ASP A 329 12.70 1.98 -3.42
N GLY A 330 12.39 0.76 -2.97
CA GLY A 330 12.63 0.30 -1.59
C GLY A 330 11.59 0.77 -0.57
N THR A 331 10.50 1.41 -1.00
CA THR A 331 9.36 1.73 -0.12
C THR A 331 8.41 0.55 0.09
N GLY A 332 8.56 -0.52 -0.71
CA GLY A 332 7.83 -1.79 -0.68
C GLY A 332 8.25 -2.75 0.44
N ASP A 333 7.42 -3.75 0.72
CA ASP A 333 7.87 -4.96 1.44
C ASP A 333 8.86 -5.78 0.60
N PHE A 334 8.70 -5.73 -0.72
CA PHE A 334 9.55 -6.40 -1.71
C PHE A 334 9.96 -5.43 -2.81
N SER A 335 11.11 -5.71 -3.45
CA SER A 335 11.61 -4.94 -4.60
C SER A 335 11.24 -5.56 -5.95
N SER A 336 10.82 -6.84 -5.95
CA SER A 336 10.43 -7.61 -7.12
C SER A 336 9.08 -8.31 -6.91
N VAL A 337 8.39 -8.61 -8.01
CA VAL A 337 7.08 -9.27 -7.96
C VAL A 337 7.23 -10.75 -7.63
N GLN A 338 8.26 -11.42 -8.16
CA GLN A 338 8.48 -12.84 -7.86
C GLN A 338 8.80 -13.08 -6.37
N GLU A 339 9.51 -12.18 -5.69
CA GLU A 339 9.74 -12.28 -4.23
C GLU A 339 8.42 -12.23 -3.45
N ALA A 340 7.50 -11.34 -3.84
CA ALA A 340 6.20 -11.24 -3.21
C ALA A 340 5.35 -12.51 -3.45
N ILE A 341 5.37 -13.08 -4.65
CA ILE A 341 4.74 -14.39 -4.94
C ILE A 341 5.32 -15.49 -4.06
N ASN A 342 6.65 -15.53 -3.92
CA ASN A 342 7.34 -16.55 -3.13
C ASN A 342 6.93 -16.48 -1.65
N ALA A 343 6.70 -15.27 -1.13
CA ALA A 343 6.29 -15.00 0.25
C ALA A 343 4.84 -15.41 0.58
N VAL A 344 3.97 -15.59 -0.42
CA VAL A 344 2.59 -16.06 -0.20
C VAL A 344 2.62 -17.47 0.43
N PRO A 345 1.95 -17.76 1.55
CA PRO A 345 1.92 -19.12 2.10
C PRO A 345 1.27 -20.13 1.14
N HIS A 346 1.80 -21.36 1.08
CA HIS A 346 1.22 -22.41 0.26
C HIS A 346 -0.18 -22.81 0.77
N LEU A 347 -1.11 -23.02 -0.17
CA LEU A 347 -2.49 -23.47 0.06
C LEU A 347 -3.25 -22.61 1.09
N ARG A 348 -2.95 -21.30 1.12
CA ARG A 348 -3.62 -20.36 2.00
C ARG A 348 -5.10 -20.28 1.65
N LYS A 349 -5.95 -20.42 2.67
CA LYS A 349 -7.41 -20.34 2.51
C LYS A 349 -7.90 -18.92 2.22
N ASN A 350 -7.26 -17.93 2.85
CA ASN A 350 -7.60 -16.53 2.69
C ASN A 350 -6.89 -15.95 1.46
N ARG A 351 -7.52 -14.96 0.82
CA ARG A 351 -6.95 -14.24 -0.32
C ARG A 351 -5.75 -13.39 0.10
N THR A 352 -4.65 -13.47 -0.65
CA THR A 352 -3.47 -12.62 -0.46
C THR A 352 -3.43 -11.54 -1.52
N ARG A 353 -3.47 -10.28 -1.08
CA ARG A 353 -3.50 -9.09 -1.95
C ARG A 353 -2.10 -8.48 -2.03
N ILE A 354 -1.56 -8.37 -3.23
CA ILE A 354 -0.24 -7.81 -3.51
C ILE A 354 -0.43 -6.52 -4.33
N PHE A 355 -0.08 -5.39 -3.73
CA PHE A 355 -0.07 -4.10 -4.42
C PHE A 355 1.28 -3.88 -5.09
N ILE A 356 1.26 -3.44 -6.34
CA ILE A 356 2.46 -3.29 -7.17
C ILE A 356 2.51 -1.84 -7.65
N ARG A 357 3.50 -1.09 -7.17
CA ARG A 357 3.69 0.32 -7.56
C ARG A 357 4.03 0.46 -9.02
N ASN A 358 3.84 1.66 -9.55
CA ASN A 358 4.30 2.05 -10.88
C ASN A 358 5.77 1.66 -11.07
N GLY A 359 6.08 1.07 -12.23
CA GLY A 359 7.40 0.53 -12.52
C GLY A 359 7.38 -0.45 -13.68
N PHE A 360 8.58 -0.69 -14.22
CA PHE A 360 8.82 -1.67 -15.28
C PHE A 360 9.52 -2.88 -14.66
N TYR A 361 8.75 -3.96 -14.45
CA TYR A 361 9.19 -5.16 -13.76
C TYR A 361 9.57 -6.23 -14.78
N LYS A 362 10.83 -6.19 -15.23
CA LYS A 362 11.36 -7.16 -16.19
C LYS A 362 11.68 -8.49 -15.51
N GLU A 363 10.67 -9.33 -15.35
CA GLU A 363 10.72 -10.59 -14.61
C GLU A 363 9.97 -11.69 -15.37
N LYS A 364 10.53 -12.90 -15.40
CA LYS A 364 9.78 -14.09 -15.85
C LYS A 364 9.06 -14.67 -14.65
N LEU A 365 7.74 -14.44 -14.59
CA LEU A 365 6.94 -14.70 -13.40
C LEU A 365 6.32 -16.09 -13.43
N ILE A 366 6.25 -16.72 -12.26
CA ILE A 366 5.54 -17.98 -12.05
C ILE A 366 4.72 -17.85 -10.77
N LEU A 367 3.40 -18.00 -10.87
CA LEU A 367 2.50 -18.27 -9.75
C LEU A 367 2.27 -19.78 -9.68
N PRO A 368 2.92 -20.51 -8.75
CA PRO A 368 2.77 -21.96 -8.64
C PRO A 368 1.34 -22.37 -8.28
N SER A 369 0.93 -23.58 -8.64
CA SER A 369 -0.41 -24.12 -8.32
C SER A 369 -0.71 -24.20 -6.83
N THR A 370 0.34 -24.23 -6.00
CA THR A 370 0.20 -24.21 -4.53
C THR A 370 -0.05 -22.82 -3.96
N LYS A 371 -0.01 -21.74 -4.75
CA LYS A 371 -0.28 -20.36 -4.31
C LYS A 371 -1.64 -19.93 -4.85
N THR A 372 -2.71 -20.37 -4.18
CA THR A 372 -4.10 -20.09 -4.55
C THR A 372 -4.60 -18.76 -3.98
N ASN A 373 -5.66 -18.20 -4.56
CA ASN A 373 -6.33 -16.97 -4.09
C ASN A 373 -5.38 -15.77 -3.96
N VAL A 374 -4.56 -15.51 -4.96
CA VAL A 374 -3.67 -14.34 -4.99
C VAL A 374 -4.30 -13.24 -5.84
N THR A 375 -4.27 -12.00 -5.36
CA THR A 375 -4.73 -10.82 -6.12
C THR A 375 -3.57 -9.88 -6.36
N PHE A 376 -3.34 -9.49 -7.61
CA PHE A 376 -2.44 -8.38 -7.95
C PHE A 376 -3.24 -7.09 -8.16
N ILE A 377 -2.76 -5.99 -7.59
CA ILE A 377 -3.36 -4.67 -7.72
C ILE A 377 -2.26 -3.71 -8.17
N GLY A 378 -2.29 -3.29 -9.44
CA GLY A 378 -1.37 -2.27 -9.93
C GLY A 378 -1.81 -0.87 -9.49
N GLU A 379 -0.82 0.04 -9.35
CA GLU A 379 -1.06 1.45 -9.01
C GLU A 379 -1.72 2.21 -10.16
N GLU A 380 -1.21 2.05 -11.39
CA GLU A 380 -1.83 2.57 -12.61
C GLU A 380 -1.65 1.57 -13.77
N VAL A 381 -2.73 1.23 -14.47
CA VAL A 381 -2.72 0.22 -15.54
C VAL A 381 -1.66 0.48 -16.61
N GLU A 382 -1.38 1.73 -16.95
CA GLU A 382 -0.40 2.08 -18.00
C GLU A 382 1.05 2.19 -17.50
N LYS A 383 1.28 2.20 -16.18
CA LYS A 383 2.60 2.44 -15.58
C LYS A 383 3.09 1.29 -14.70
N THR A 384 2.22 0.40 -14.26
CA THR A 384 2.60 -0.87 -13.62
C THR A 384 2.68 -1.96 -14.69
N ILE A 385 3.90 -2.28 -15.15
CA ILE A 385 4.13 -3.15 -16.30
C ILE A 385 4.96 -4.37 -15.89
N LEU A 386 4.37 -5.57 -16.02
CA LEU A 386 5.04 -6.85 -15.84
C LEU A 386 5.44 -7.38 -17.21
N VAL A 387 6.73 -7.59 -17.44
CA VAL A 387 7.27 -7.74 -18.79
C VAL A 387 8.39 -8.77 -18.89
N TYR A 388 8.38 -9.54 -19.97
CA TYR A 388 9.53 -10.34 -20.40
C TYR A 388 9.64 -10.32 -21.93
N ASP A 389 10.59 -11.07 -22.50
CA ASP A 389 10.91 -11.01 -23.94
C ASP A 389 11.29 -12.37 -24.56
N ASP A 390 10.76 -13.47 -24.00
CA ASP A 390 10.95 -14.80 -24.58
C ASP A 390 10.06 -15.05 -25.81
N PHE A 391 10.52 -15.92 -26.70
CA PHE A 391 9.81 -16.34 -27.92
C PHE A 391 10.09 -17.80 -28.25
N ALA A 392 9.19 -18.46 -28.98
CA ALA A 392 9.19 -19.92 -29.10
C ALA A 392 10.47 -20.53 -29.66
N SER A 393 11.11 -19.87 -30.63
CA SER A 393 12.37 -20.32 -31.25
C SER A 393 13.62 -19.87 -30.48
N ARG A 394 13.47 -19.22 -29.32
CA ARG A 394 14.61 -18.92 -28.44
C ARG A 394 15.15 -20.22 -27.87
N GLU A 395 16.45 -20.44 -28.03
CA GLU A 395 17.11 -21.61 -27.47
C GLU A 395 17.30 -21.45 -25.95
N ASN A 396 17.01 -22.52 -25.22
CA ASN A 396 17.36 -22.65 -23.82
C ASN A 396 18.88 -22.88 -23.67
N ARG A 397 19.37 -23.00 -22.43
CA ARG A 397 20.81 -23.22 -22.15
C ARG A 397 21.39 -24.51 -22.74
N PHE A 398 20.55 -25.42 -23.22
CA PHE A 398 20.92 -26.69 -23.82
C PHE A 398 20.82 -26.68 -25.35
N GLY A 399 20.48 -25.54 -25.97
CA GLY A 399 20.33 -25.42 -27.43
C GLY A 399 18.98 -25.88 -27.97
N GLU A 400 17.96 -26.02 -27.12
CA GLU A 400 16.62 -26.46 -27.53
C GLU A 400 15.64 -25.29 -27.52
N ASN A 401 14.76 -25.20 -28.52
CA ASN A 401 13.69 -24.21 -28.55
C ASN A 401 12.78 -24.32 -27.33
N ILE A 402 12.53 -23.20 -26.63
CA ILE A 402 11.63 -23.17 -25.46
C ILE A 402 10.16 -23.41 -25.83
N GLY A 403 9.79 -23.22 -27.10
CA GLY A 403 8.43 -23.40 -27.61
C GLY A 403 7.45 -22.31 -27.14
N THR A 404 6.24 -22.30 -27.71
CA THR A 404 5.20 -21.31 -27.38
C THR A 404 4.93 -21.24 -25.89
N SER A 405 4.73 -22.39 -25.25
CA SER A 405 4.52 -22.47 -23.80
C SER A 405 5.70 -21.93 -23.00
N GLY A 406 6.94 -22.21 -23.40
CA GLY A 406 8.12 -21.72 -22.69
C GLY A 406 8.32 -20.21 -22.86
N SER A 407 7.69 -19.59 -23.86
CA SER A 407 7.81 -18.15 -24.15
C SER A 407 7.02 -17.23 -23.22
N SER A 408 6.17 -17.78 -22.34
CA SER A 408 5.30 -16.97 -21.48
C SER A 408 6.09 -16.07 -20.53
N SER A 409 5.71 -14.79 -20.50
CA SER A 409 6.26 -13.82 -19.55
C SER A 409 5.74 -14.06 -18.14
N PHE A 410 4.47 -14.49 -18.01
CA PHE A 410 3.86 -14.90 -16.75
C PHE A 410 3.10 -16.23 -16.89
N PHE A 411 3.39 -17.18 -15.99
CA PHE A 411 2.67 -18.43 -15.81
C PHE A 411 1.76 -18.37 -14.58
N ILE A 412 0.46 -18.57 -14.78
CA ILE A 412 -0.55 -18.55 -13.71
C ILE A 412 -1.09 -19.97 -13.52
N TYR A 413 -0.49 -20.73 -12.62
CA TYR A 413 -0.93 -22.08 -12.28
C TYR A 413 -1.86 -22.14 -11.06
N GLY A 414 -1.89 -21.09 -10.23
CA GLY A 414 -2.70 -21.03 -9.01
C GLY A 414 -4.16 -20.68 -9.28
N ASP A 415 -5.08 -21.44 -8.69
CA ASP A 415 -6.52 -21.18 -8.76
C ASP A 415 -6.92 -19.92 -8.00
N GLY A 416 -8.00 -19.28 -8.46
CA GLY A 416 -8.57 -18.08 -7.84
C GLY A 416 -7.69 -16.84 -7.99
N PHE A 417 -6.75 -16.83 -8.95
CA PHE A 417 -5.94 -15.65 -9.23
C PHE A 417 -6.80 -14.48 -9.72
N GLU A 418 -6.53 -13.30 -9.19
CA GLU A 418 -7.16 -12.06 -9.64
C GLU A 418 -6.08 -11.03 -9.98
N ALA A 419 -6.32 -10.19 -10.98
CA ALA A 419 -5.48 -9.03 -11.23
C ALA A 419 -6.32 -7.82 -11.65
N SER A 420 -5.92 -6.64 -11.17
CA SER A 420 -6.52 -5.38 -11.60
C SER A 420 -5.51 -4.25 -11.79
N ASN A 421 -5.85 -3.35 -12.72
CA ASN A 421 -5.12 -2.11 -12.96
C ASN A 421 -3.62 -2.32 -13.27
N ILE A 422 -3.30 -3.33 -14.09
CA ILE A 422 -1.92 -3.75 -14.38
C ILE A 422 -1.74 -4.19 -15.83
N THR A 423 -0.54 -3.99 -16.39
CA THR A 423 -0.16 -4.43 -17.74
C THR A 423 0.71 -5.68 -17.69
N PHE A 424 0.40 -6.65 -18.54
CA PHE A 424 1.24 -7.81 -18.84
C PHE A 424 1.73 -7.72 -20.29
N GLU A 425 3.04 -7.80 -20.50
CA GLU A 425 3.65 -7.62 -21.81
C GLU A 425 4.65 -8.73 -22.14
N ASN A 426 4.58 -9.23 -23.38
CA ASN A 426 5.73 -9.84 -24.02
C ASN A 426 6.31 -8.87 -25.05
N SER A 427 7.51 -8.37 -24.75
CA SER A 427 8.20 -7.32 -25.51
C SER A 427 9.10 -7.86 -26.62
N ALA A 428 9.05 -9.16 -26.94
CA ALA A 428 9.93 -9.79 -27.94
C ALA A 428 9.73 -9.28 -29.38
N GLY A 429 8.61 -8.59 -29.67
CA GLY A 429 8.29 -8.10 -31.01
C GLY A 429 7.72 -9.18 -31.95
N PRO A 430 7.72 -8.97 -33.28
CA PRO A 430 7.12 -9.89 -34.26
C PRO A 430 8.07 -11.06 -34.60
N VAL A 431 8.42 -11.86 -33.60
CA VAL A 431 9.42 -12.95 -33.68
C VAL A 431 8.79 -14.35 -33.83
N GLY A 432 7.52 -14.41 -34.21
CA GLY A 432 6.71 -15.62 -34.08
C GLY A 432 5.99 -15.65 -32.72
N GLN A 433 5.74 -16.85 -32.19
CA GLN A 433 4.96 -17.03 -30.96
C GLN A 433 5.71 -16.48 -29.74
N ALA A 434 5.07 -15.55 -29.03
CA ALA A 434 5.63 -14.90 -27.85
C ALA A 434 4.51 -14.52 -26.87
N VAL A 435 4.35 -15.34 -25.83
CA VAL A 435 3.20 -15.27 -24.92
C VAL A 435 3.44 -14.21 -23.82
N ALA A 436 2.49 -13.30 -23.61
CA ALA A 436 2.50 -12.39 -22.47
C ALA A 436 2.03 -13.14 -21.22
N VAL A 437 0.86 -13.77 -21.27
CA VAL A 437 0.29 -14.49 -20.13
C VAL A 437 -0.24 -15.85 -20.55
N ARG A 438 0.15 -16.87 -19.79
CA ARG A 438 -0.44 -18.20 -19.86
C ARG A 438 -1.19 -18.50 -18.56
N VAL A 439 -2.43 -18.95 -18.70
CA VAL A 439 -3.34 -19.17 -17.58
C VAL A 439 -3.78 -20.63 -17.55
N ASP A 440 -3.39 -21.34 -16.50
CA ASP A 440 -3.75 -22.73 -16.24
C ASP A 440 -4.71 -22.88 -15.04
N GLY A 441 -4.68 -21.98 -14.06
CA GLY A 441 -5.56 -22.03 -12.87
C GLY A 441 -7.04 -21.83 -13.20
N ASP A 442 -7.93 -22.35 -12.37
CA ASP A 442 -9.39 -22.15 -12.45
C ASP A 442 -9.83 -20.89 -11.69
N ARG A 443 -11.00 -20.34 -12.05
CA ARG A 443 -11.60 -19.13 -11.46
C ARG A 443 -10.67 -17.91 -11.51
N VAL A 444 -10.01 -17.72 -12.64
CA VAL A 444 -9.05 -16.62 -12.82
C VAL A 444 -9.75 -15.38 -13.36
N LYS A 445 -9.54 -14.23 -12.74
CA LYS A 445 -10.17 -12.96 -13.12
C LYS A 445 -9.15 -11.87 -13.43
N PHE A 446 -9.39 -11.12 -14.50
CA PHE A 446 -8.67 -9.89 -14.84
C PHE A 446 -9.67 -8.76 -15.01
N GLU A 447 -9.44 -7.62 -14.34
CA GLU A 447 -10.29 -6.43 -14.43
C GLU A 447 -9.45 -5.18 -14.69
N ASN A 448 -9.75 -4.43 -15.75
CA ASN A 448 -8.96 -3.26 -16.15
C ASN A 448 -7.45 -3.60 -16.30
N CYS A 449 -7.14 -4.68 -17.02
CA CYS A 449 -5.77 -5.09 -17.32
C CYS A 449 -5.44 -4.90 -18.80
N ARG A 450 -4.14 -4.82 -19.12
CA ARG A 450 -3.66 -4.79 -20.51
C ARG A 450 -2.81 -6.01 -20.81
N PHE A 451 -2.99 -6.59 -21.99
CA PHE A 451 -2.19 -7.71 -22.50
C PHE A 451 -1.56 -7.29 -23.82
N LEU A 452 -0.24 -7.09 -23.79
CA LEU A 452 0.51 -6.52 -24.90
C LEU A 452 1.42 -7.59 -25.53
N GLY A 453 1.37 -7.70 -26.86
CA GLY A 453 2.14 -8.70 -27.58
C GLY A 453 1.98 -8.61 -29.10
N ASN A 454 2.34 -9.70 -29.79
CA ASN A 454 2.18 -9.84 -31.23
C ASN A 454 1.45 -11.14 -31.57
N GLN A 455 2.18 -12.21 -31.87
CA GLN A 455 1.59 -13.51 -32.11
C GLN A 455 1.53 -14.28 -30.78
N ASP A 456 0.40 -14.95 -30.53
CA ASP A 456 0.16 -15.76 -29.33
C ASP A 456 0.18 -14.95 -28.01
N THR A 457 -0.34 -13.71 -27.98
CA THR A 457 -0.28 -12.81 -26.79
C THR A 457 -0.87 -13.43 -25.51
N LEU A 458 -2.08 -13.98 -25.56
CA LEU A 458 -2.82 -14.48 -24.40
C LEU A 458 -3.18 -15.95 -24.60
N TYR A 459 -2.81 -16.77 -23.61
CA TYR A 459 -2.95 -18.23 -23.67
C TYR A 459 -3.85 -18.79 -22.55
N PRO A 460 -5.20 -18.77 -22.71
CA PRO A 460 -6.12 -19.52 -21.86
C PRO A 460 -5.94 -21.04 -22.05
N HIS A 461 -5.15 -21.66 -21.17
CA HIS A 461 -4.61 -23.01 -21.34
C HIS A 461 -5.06 -24.03 -20.29
N GLY A 462 -5.63 -23.65 -19.16
CA GLY A 462 -6.01 -24.63 -18.14
C GLY A 462 -7.09 -25.61 -18.59
N LYS A 463 -6.90 -26.89 -18.29
CA LYS A 463 -7.98 -27.89 -18.38
C LYS A 463 -9.05 -27.55 -17.34
N ASP A 464 -10.32 -27.54 -17.73
CA ASP A 464 -11.44 -27.19 -16.86
C ASP A 464 -11.32 -25.79 -16.22
N SER A 465 -10.40 -24.96 -16.73
CA SER A 465 -10.16 -23.61 -16.24
C SER A 465 -11.22 -22.66 -16.78
N ARG A 466 -11.83 -21.91 -15.86
CA ARG A 466 -12.74 -20.82 -16.14
C ARG A 466 -12.03 -19.49 -15.90
N GLN A 467 -12.15 -18.59 -16.87
CA GLN A 467 -11.42 -17.33 -16.88
C GLN A 467 -12.31 -16.17 -17.29
N TYR A 468 -12.26 -15.07 -16.56
CA TYR A 468 -13.06 -13.89 -16.82
C TYR A 468 -12.18 -12.65 -17.01
N TYR A 469 -12.32 -12.01 -18.15
CA TYR A 469 -11.59 -10.81 -18.54
C TYR A 469 -12.61 -9.68 -18.71
N LYS A 470 -12.55 -8.67 -17.83
CA LYS A 470 -13.51 -7.56 -17.82
C LYS A 470 -12.79 -6.24 -18.03
N ASN A 471 -13.32 -5.39 -18.91
CA ASN A 471 -12.75 -4.06 -19.18
C ASN A 471 -11.25 -4.11 -19.54
N CYS A 472 -10.78 -5.20 -20.14
CA CYS A 472 -9.38 -5.38 -20.47
C CYS A 472 -9.06 -4.85 -21.88
N TYR A 473 -7.81 -4.45 -22.09
CA TYR A 473 -7.27 -4.18 -23.41
C TYR A 473 -6.34 -5.32 -23.83
N ILE A 474 -6.55 -5.88 -25.02
CA ILE A 474 -5.75 -7.01 -25.53
C ILE A 474 -5.31 -6.66 -26.94
N GLU A 475 -4.00 -6.70 -27.21
CA GLU A 475 -3.46 -6.45 -28.55
C GLU A 475 -2.65 -7.62 -29.11
N GLY A 476 -2.66 -7.75 -30.43
CA GLY A 476 -1.86 -8.75 -31.11
C GLY A 476 -2.06 -8.79 -32.63
N THR A 477 -1.64 -9.90 -33.22
CA THR A 477 -1.59 -10.12 -34.68
C THR A 477 -2.20 -11.45 -35.08
N VAL A 478 -1.44 -12.54 -34.97
CA VAL A 478 -1.85 -13.90 -35.33
C VAL A 478 -2.17 -14.66 -34.05
N ASP A 479 -3.34 -15.29 -34.02
CA ASP A 479 -3.79 -16.22 -32.97
C ASP A 479 -3.60 -15.65 -31.55
N PHE A 480 -3.76 -14.33 -31.39
CA PHE A 480 -3.27 -13.66 -30.18
C PHE A 480 -4.14 -13.93 -28.94
N ILE A 481 -5.29 -14.57 -29.11
CA ILE A 481 -6.06 -15.23 -28.04
C ILE A 481 -6.26 -16.70 -28.44
N PHE A 482 -5.55 -17.64 -27.82
CA PHE A 482 -5.54 -19.03 -28.26
C PHE A 482 -5.51 -20.01 -27.09
N GLY A 483 -6.02 -21.23 -27.29
CA GLY A 483 -6.10 -22.25 -26.25
C GLY A 483 -7.49 -22.84 -26.05
N TRP A 484 -7.71 -23.51 -24.92
CA TRP A 484 -8.78 -24.50 -24.74
C TRP A 484 -9.64 -24.28 -23.50
N SER A 485 -9.32 -23.30 -22.67
CA SER A 485 -10.12 -22.95 -21.48
C SER A 485 -11.48 -22.33 -21.83
N THR A 486 -12.39 -22.33 -20.87
CA THR A 486 -13.63 -21.55 -20.93
C THR A 486 -13.31 -20.12 -20.53
N ALA A 487 -13.24 -19.20 -21.49
CA ALA A 487 -12.85 -17.82 -21.24
C ALA A 487 -13.91 -16.82 -21.74
N VAL A 488 -14.37 -15.95 -20.85
CA VAL A 488 -15.30 -14.87 -21.18
C VAL A 488 -14.56 -13.54 -21.18
N PHE A 489 -14.64 -12.83 -22.30
CA PHE A 489 -14.15 -11.47 -22.49
C PHE A 489 -15.35 -10.54 -22.52
N ASP A 490 -15.47 -9.68 -21.52
CA ASP A 490 -16.63 -8.82 -21.33
C ASP A 490 -16.20 -7.35 -21.31
N SER A 491 -16.83 -6.54 -22.15
CA SER A 491 -16.54 -5.11 -22.26
C SER A 491 -15.06 -4.82 -22.55
N CYS A 492 -14.39 -5.75 -23.26
CA CYS A 492 -12.97 -5.66 -23.58
C CYS A 492 -12.73 -4.90 -24.90
N ARG A 493 -11.54 -4.31 -25.00
CA ARG A 493 -11.03 -3.63 -26.18
C ARG A 493 -9.98 -4.51 -26.85
N ILE A 494 -10.29 -5.03 -28.02
CA ILE A 494 -9.44 -5.98 -28.75
C ILE A 494 -8.80 -5.24 -29.93
N PHE A 495 -7.48 -5.05 -29.86
CA PHE A 495 -6.70 -4.27 -30.82
C PHE A 495 -5.89 -5.14 -31.78
N CYS A 496 -6.26 -5.12 -33.06
CA CYS A 496 -5.60 -5.88 -34.12
C CYS A 496 -4.52 -5.01 -34.78
N LYS A 497 -3.25 -5.34 -34.58
CA LYS A 497 -2.13 -4.49 -35.03
C LYS A 497 -1.91 -4.56 -36.55
N ARG A 498 -2.19 -5.72 -37.15
CA ARG A 498 -2.09 -6.01 -38.59
C ARG A 498 -3.03 -7.16 -38.98
N ASP A 499 -2.96 -7.61 -40.22
CA ASP A 499 -3.66 -8.80 -40.71
C ASP A 499 -3.37 -10.03 -39.84
N GLY A 500 -4.37 -10.89 -39.68
CA GLY A 500 -4.25 -12.05 -38.80
C GLY A 500 -5.58 -12.59 -38.29
N TYR A 501 -5.54 -13.14 -37.09
CA TYR A 501 -6.64 -13.89 -36.47
C TYR A 501 -6.73 -13.49 -35.01
N ILE A 502 -7.93 -13.08 -34.57
CA ILE A 502 -8.15 -12.76 -33.16
C ILE A 502 -8.05 -14.02 -32.32
N THR A 503 -8.80 -15.07 -32.68
CA THR A 503 -8.81 -16.32 -31.92
C THR A 503 -8.24 -17.52 -32.65
N ALA A 504 -7.60 -18.41 -31.89
CA ALA A 504 -7.31 -19.78 -32.28
C ALA A 504 -7.70 -20.76 -31.18
N ALA A 505 -9.01 -21.02 -31.07
CA ALA A 505 -9.55 -21.89 -30.04
C ALA A 505 -9.21 -23.37 -30.32
N SER A 506 -9.00 -24.13 -29.23
CA SER A 506 -8.73 -25.57 -29.21
C SER A 506 -9.60 -26.30 -28.19
N THR A 507 -10.78 -25.76 -27.92
CA THR A 507 -11.80 -26.32 -27.01
C THR A 507 -12.02 -27.82 -27.23
N GLU A 508 -12.14 -28.58 -26.14
CA GLU A 508 -12.38 -30.03 -26.17
C GLU A 508 -13.85 -30.36 -26.47
N ALA A 509 -14.08 -31.59 -26.95
CA ALA A 509 -15.39 -32.03 -27.43
C ALA A 509 -16.48 -32.05 -26.34
N ASP A 510 -16.10 -32.26 -25.08
CA ASP A 510 -16.97 -32.32 -23.91
C ASP A 510 -17.30 -30.94 -23.34
N LYS A 511 -16.68 -29.87 -23.83
CA LYS A 511 -16.93 -28.51 -23.34
C LYS A 511 -18.06 -27.83 -24.10
N LYS A 512 -19.04 -27.33 -23.35
CA LYS A 512 -20.18 -26.58 -23.88
C LYS A 512 -19.77 -25.17 -24.35
N PHE A 513 -18.84 -24.54 -23.64
CA PHE A 513 -18.35 -23.20 -23.92
C PHE A 513 -16.84 -23.21 -24.17
N GLY A 514 -16.37 -22.30 -25.02
CA GLY A 514 -14.95 -22.04 -25.27
C GLY A 514 -14.66 -20.58 -25.00
N PHE A 515 -14.32 -19.82 -26.04
CA PHE A 515 -14.17 -18.37 -25.94
C PHE A 515 -15.49 -17.66 -26.20
N VAL A 516 -15.85 -16.72 -25.33
CA VAL A 516 -17.08 -15.93 -25.44
C VAL A 516 -16.74 -14.46 -25.28
N PHE A 517 -16.96 -13.67 -26.32
CA PHE A 517 -16.79 -12.22 -26.32
C PHE A 517 -18.16 -11.57 -26.19
N ARG A 518 -18.31 -10.66 -25.22
CA ARG A 518 -19.55 -9.95 -24.91
C ARG A 518 -19.26 -8.47 -24.79
N HIS A 519 -20.07 -7.62 -25.43
CA HIS A 519 -19.93 -6.15 -25.34
C HIS A 519 -18.53 -5.62 -25.69
N CYS A 520 -17.75 -6.37 -26.49
CA CYS A 520 -16.38 -6.01 -26.82
C CYS A 520 -16.32 -5.05 -28.00
N ILE A 521 -15.26 -4.25 -28.07
CA ILE A 521 -14.94 -3.39 -29.22
C ILE A 521 -13.74 -4.01 -29.94
N ILE A 522 -13.93 -4.36 -31.21
CA ILE A 522 -12.92 -4.96 -32.07
C ILE A 522 -12.44 -3.92 -33.09
N PHE A 523 -11.21 -3.45 -32.91
CA PHE A 523 -10.63 -2.35 -33.66
C PHE A 523 -9.13 -2.56 -33.86
N GLY A 524 -8.44 -1.66 -34.54
CA GLY A 524 -7.02 -1.84 -34.78
C GLY A 524 -6.44 -0.93 -35.85
N SER A 525 -5.14 -1.09 -36.07
CA SER A 525 -4.39 -0.51 -37.18
C SER A 525 -4.25 -1.46 -38.37
N ALA A 526 -4.87 -2.64 -38.30
CA ALA A 526 -4.89 -3.59 -39.41
C ALA A 526 -5.58 -3.00 -40.66
N PRO A 527 -5.15 -3.37 -41.88
CA PRO A 527 -5.84 -2.96 -43.09
C PRO A 527 -7.31 -3.38 -43.08
N GLU A 528 -8.16 -2.67 -43.83
CA GLU A 528 -9.56 -3.03 -43.99
C GLU A 528 -9.70 -4.48 -44.51
N GLN A 529 -10.68 -5.20 -43.98
CA GLN A 529 -11.00 -6.58 -44.38
C GLN A 529 -9.78 -7.52 -44.42
N SER A 530 -8.89 -7.41 -43.43
CA SER A 530 -7.66 -8.22 -43.35
C SER A 530 -7.61 -9.17 -42.16
N VAL A 531 -8.52 -9.01 -41.18
CA VAL A 531 -8.54 -9.78 -39.94
C VAL A 531 -9.72 -10.74 -39.91
N TYR A 532 -9.46 -11.97 -39.46
CA TYR A 532 -10.50 -12.94 -39.11
C TYR A 532 -10.82 -12.89 -37.61
N LEU A 533 -12.09 -13.08 -37.25
CA LEU A 533 -12.55 -13.28 -35.88
C LEU A 533 -11.89 -14.50 -35.24
N GLY A 534 -11.61 -15.55 -36.03
CA GLY A 534 -10.85 -16.69 -35.53
C GLY A 534 -10.73 -17.86 -36.49
N ARG A 535 -10.02 -18.90 -36.04
CA ARG A 535 -9.83 -20.17 -36.75
C ARG A 535 -9.67 -21.38 -35.81
N PRO A 536 -10.21 -22.56 -36.16
CA PRO A 536 -10.23 -23.71 -35.26
C PRO A 536 -8.86 -24.40 -35.21
N TRP A 537 -8.09 -24.15 -34.15
CA TRP A 537 -6.81 -24.84 -33.94
C TRP A 537 -7.02 -26.35 -33.78
N ARG A 538 -8.09 -26.75 -33.08
CA ARG A 538 -8.55 -28.15 -32.94
C ARG A 538 -9.99 -28.34 -33.44
N PRO A 539 -10.44 -29.58 -33.73
CA PRO A 539 -11.73 -29.82 -34.38
C PRO A 539 -12.96 -29.28 -33.65
N TYR A 540 -13.00 -29.34 -32.32
CA TYR A 540 -14.16 -28.93 -31.52
C TYR A 540 -14.06 -27.48 -30.99
N ALA A 541 -13.20 -26.67 -31.60
CA ALA A 541 -13.00 -25.29 -31.21
C ALA A 541 -14.32 -24.51 -31.13
N ARG A 542 -14.52 -23.74 -30.06
CA ARG A 542 -15.72 -22.91 -29.89
C ARG A 542 -15.34 -21.45 -29.65
N THR A 543 -15.95 -20.55 -30.41
CA THR A 543 -15.79 -19.11 -30.22
C THR A 543 -17.08 -18.39 -30.57
N VAL A 544 -17.54 -17.51 -29.68
CA VAL A 544 -18.79 -16.76 -29.86
C VAL A 544 -18.57 -15.28 -29.60
N PHE A 545 -19.07 -14.41 -30.48
CA PHE A 545 -19.11 -12.95 -30.29
C PHE A 545 -20.56 -12.48 -30.17
N LEU A 546 -20.95 -11.95 -29.01
CA LEU A 546 -22.28 -11.41 -28.73
C LEU A 546 -22.20 -9.92 -28.43
N ASP A 547 -23.09 -9.13 -29.02
CA ASP A 547 -23.25 -7.70 -28.72
C ASP A 547 -21.94 -6.89 -28.85
N CYS A 548 -21.06 -7.30 -29.76
CA CYS A 548 -19.76 -6.65 -29.98
C CYS A 548 -19.83 -5.61 -31.12
N ASP A 549 -19.00 -4.58 -31.04
CA ASP A 549 -18.78 -3.63 -32.16
C ASP A 549 -17.58 -4.08 -32.99
N LEU A 550 -17.83 -4.40 -34.26
CA LEU A 550 -16.85 -4.90 -35.22
C LEU A 550 -16.50 -3.81 -36.24
N SER A 551 -15.28 -3.29 -36.18
CA SER A 551 -14.79 -2.33 -37.18
C SER A 551 -14.56 -2.97 -38.57
N ASN A 552 -14.31 -2.14 -39.58
CA ASN A 552 -14.18 -2.54 -41.00
C ASN A 552 -12.90 -3.34 -41.30
N ILE A 553 -12.03 -3.57 -40.32
CA ILE A 553 -10.85 -4.44 -40.44
C ILE A 553 -11.24 -5.92 -40.55
N ILE A 554 -12.44 -6.29 -40.09
CA ILE A 554 -12.92 -7.66 -40.11
C ILE A 554 -13.31 -8.07 -41.54
N ARG A 555 -12.82 -9.23 -41.96
CA ARG A 555 -13.16 -9.85 -43.24
C ARG A 555 -14.65 -10.15 -43.36
N PRO A 556 -15.26 -10.00 -44.56
CA PRO A 556 -16.67 -10.37 -44.77
C PRO A 556 -16.98 -11.82 -44.35
N GLU A 557 -16.08 -12.76 -44.65
CA GLU A 557 -16.22 -14.17 -44.29
C GLU A 557 -16.20 -14.40 -42.77
N GLY A 558 -15.60 -13.48 -42.02
CA GLY A 558 -15.47 -13.50 -40.56
C GLY A 558 -14.50 -14.57 -40.03
N TRP A 559 -14.55 -15.79 -40.55
CA TRP A 559 -13.90 -16.97 -40.00
C TRP A 559 -13.08 -17.73 -41.04
N HIS A 560 -11.98 -18.35 -40.60
CA HIS A 560 -11.14 -19.18 -41.45
C HIS A 560 -11.08 -20.61 -40.90
N ASN A 561 -11.27 -21.63 -41.74
CA ASN A 561 -11.39 -23.04 -41.34
C ASN A 561 -10.04 -23.73 -41.05
N TRP A 562 -8.96 -22.97 -40.84
CA TRP A 562 -7.58 -23.49 -40.71
C TRP A 562 -7.06 -24.24 -41.96
N GLY A 563 -7.69 -24.10 -43.13
CA GLY A 563 -7.36 -24.92 -44.31
C GLY A 563 -7.82 -26.37 -44.17
N ALA A 564 -8.79 -26.63 -43.29
CA ALA A 564 -9.21 -27.95 -42.84
C ALA A 564 -10.75 -28.04 -42.86
N PRO A 565 -11.37 -28.28 -44.04
CA PRO A 565 -12.83 -28.30 -44.21
C PRO A 565 -13.56 -29.31 -43.31
N GLU A 566 -12.89 -30.36 -42.87
CA GLU A 566 -13.45 -31.34 -41.93
C GLU A 566 -13.77 -30.75 -40.56
N LYS A 567 -13.06 -29.69 -40.13
CA LYS A 567 -13.31 -29.00 -38.85
C LYS A 567 -14.60 -28.19 -38.88
N GLU A 568 -15.10 -27.81 -40.06
CA GLU A 568 -16.37 -27.08 -40.21
C GLU A 568 -17.56 -27.89 -39.70
N LYS A 569 -17.43 -29.21 -39.61
CA LYS A 569 -18.48 -30.12 -39.11
C LYS A 569 -18.59 -30.17 -37.60
N THR A 570 -17.55 -29.76 -36.88
CA THR A 570 -17.42 -29.96 -35.42
C THR A 570 -17.10 -28.68 -34.66
N ALA A 571 -16.45 -27.70 -35.29
CA ALA A 571 -16.21 -26.39 -34.69
C ALA A 571 -17.53 -25.62 -34.54
N PHE A 572 -17.65 -24.85 -33.46
CA PHE A 572 -18.84 -24.05 -33.19
C PHE A 572 -18.48 -22.57 -33.11
N TYR A 573 -18.53 -21.88 -34.24
CA TYR A 573 -18.20 -20.46 -34.35
C TYR A 573 -19.49 -19.69 -34.61
N ALA A 574 -19.77 -18.68 -33.78
CA ALA A 574 -21.05 -18.02 -33.80
C ALA A 574 -21.00 -16.52 -33.49
N GLU A 575 -22.02 -15.81 -33.98
CA GLU A 575 -22.23 -14.38 -33.73
C GLU A 575 -23.68 -14.11 -33.32
N TYR A 576 -23.89 -13.10 -32.48
CA TYR A 576 -25.22 -12.63 -32.10
C TYR A 576 -25.21 -11.12 -31.90
N ASN A 577 -26.17 -10.42 -32.53
CA ASN A 577 -26.45 -9.00 -32.31
C ASN A 577 -25.21 -8.09 -32.28
N ASN A 578 -24.17 -8.42 -33.06
CA ASN A 578 -23.02 -7.55 -33.22
C ASN A 578 -23.40 -6.32 -34.05
N SER A 579 -22.54 -5.31 -34.03
CA SER A 579 -22.71 -4.05 -34.75
C SER A 579 -21.43 -3.63 -35.46
N GLY A 580 -21.45 -2.47 -36.11
CA GLY A 580 -20.30 -1.93 -36.84
C GLY A 580 -20.13 -2.48 -38.26
N PRO A 581 -19.28 -1.85 -39.09
CA PRO A 581 -19.12 -2.18 -40.51
C PRO A 581 -18.49 -3.56 -40.78
N GLY A 582 -17.83 -4.16 -39.79
CA GLY A 582 -17.29 -5.53 -39.84
C GLY A 582 -18.34 -6.62 -39.63
N TYR A 583 -19.52 -6.26 -39.10
CA TYR A 583 -20.62 -7.20 -38.93
C TYR A 583 -21.42 -7.37 -40.22
N GLN A 584 -21.13 -8.44 -40.97
CA GLN A 584 -21.77 -8.75 -42.25
C GLN A 584 -22.30 -10.21 -42.23
N PRO A 585 -23.35 -10.51 -41.44
CA PRO A 585 -23.81 -11.88 -41.19
C PRO A 585 -24.19 -12.64 -42.46
N SER A 586 -24.72 -11.95 -43.48
CA SER A 586 -25.07 -12.55 -44.77
C SER A 586 -23.89 -12.96 -45.65
N LYS A 587 -22.66 -12.55 -45.30
CA LYS A 587 -21.42 -12.86 -46.03
C LYS A 587 -20.48 -13.78 -45.26
N ARG A 588 -20.89 -14.25 -44.08
CA ARG A 588 -20.06 -15.15 -43.26
C ARG A 588 -19.81 -16.46 -43.97
N ALA A 589 -18.71 -17.11 -43.58
CA ALA A 589 -18.41 -18.46 -44.02
C ALA A 589 -19.64 -19.38 -43.77
N PRO A 590 -20.03 -20.25 -44.71
CA PRO A 590 -21.30 -21.00 -44.62
C PRO A 590 -21.46 -21.91 -43.40
N TRP A 591 -20.35 -22.25 -42.72
CA TRP A 591 -20.32 -23.07 -41.50
C TRP A 591 -20.36 -22.25 -40.21
N ALA A 592 -20.28 -20.91 -40.29
CA ALA A 592 -20.46 -20.03 -39.16
C ALA A 592 -21.95 -19.89 -38.82
N ASN A 593 -22.25 -19.68 -37.54
CA ASN A 593 -23.61 -19.66 -37.02
C ASN A 593 -24.02 -18.23 -36.65
N ILE A 594 -25.26 -17.86 -36.96
CA ILE A 594 -25.89 -16.67 -36.40
C ILE A 594 -26.90 -17.16 -35.38
N LEU A 595 -26.67 -16.85 -34.11
CA LEU A 595 -27.52 -17.34 -33.03
C LEU A 595 -28.89 -16.66 -33.07
N SER A 596 -29.92 -17.40 -32.69
CA SER A 596 -31.20 -16.84 -32.28
C SER A 596 -31.11 -16.21 -30.89
N GLU A 597 -32.08 -15.37 -30.54
CA GLU A 597 -32.21 -14.80 -29.19
C GLU A 597 -32.28 -15.88 -28.10
N ALA A 598 -33.00 -16.99 -28.38
CA ALA A 598 -33.10 -18.12 -27.45
C ALA A 598 -31.76 -18.80 -27.22
N GLU A 599 -30.94 -18.97 -28.25
CA GLU A 599 -29.58 -19.53 -28.11
C GLU A 599 -28.64 -18.56 -27.41
N ALA A 600 -28.70 -17.27 -27.77
CA ALA A 600 -27.89 -16.22 -27.15
C ALA A 600 -28.20 -16.05 -25.65
N SER A 601 -29.45 -16.25 -25.23
CA SER A 601 -29.87 -16.20 -23.82
C SER A 601 -29.15 -17.22 -22.92
N GLN A 602 -28.52 -18.24 -23.50
CA GLN A 602 -27.74 -19.25 -22.78
C GLN A 602 -26.30 -18.80 -22.47
N TYR A 603 -25.85 -17.67 -23.03
CA TYR A 603 -24.49 -17.14 -22.83
C TYR A 603 -24.42 -16.13 -21.67
N THR A 604 -25.03 -16.47 -20.53
CA THR A 604 -24.90 -15.71 -19.29
C THR A 604 -23.68 -16.17 -18.48
N LEU A 605 -23.14 -15.30 -17.62
CA LEU A 605 -22.03 -15.69 -16.73
C LEU A 605 -22.42 -16.87 -15.84
N GLU A 606 -23.63 -16.87 -15.30
CA GLU A 606 -24.19 -17.96 -14.50
C GLU A 606 -24.22 -19.28 -15.26
N THR A 607 -24.63 -19.28 -16.53
CA THR A 607 -24.68 -20.53 -17.32
C THR A 607 -23.28 -21.00 -17.74
N ILE A 608 -22.36 -20.07 -18.02
CA ILE A 608 -21.02 -20.40 -18.50
C ILE A 608 -20.11 -20.86 -17.35
N PHE A 609 -20.19 -20.20 -16.20
CA PHE A 609 -19.31 -20.43 -15.06
C PHE A 609 -19.96 -21.23 -13.94
N GLU A 610 -21.28 -21.51 -14.01
CA GLU A 610 -22.02 -22.35 -13.08
C GLU A 610 -21.88 -21.88 -11.62
N ASP A 611 -21.07 -22.56 -10.82
CA ASP A 611 -20.90 -22.29 -9.38
C ASP A 611 -19.93 -21.13 -9.07
N TRP A 612 -19.44 -20.42 -10.09
CA TRP A 612 -18.53 -19.29 -9.91
C TRP A 612 -19.14 -18.00 -10.48
N ASP A 613 -19.37 -17.03 -9.60
CA ASP A 613 -19.74 -15.66 -9.98
C ASP A 613 -18.52 -14.72 -9.91
N PRO A 614 -17.93 -14.32 -11.05
CA PRO A 614 -16.78 -13.42 -11.07
C PRO A 614 -17.15 -11.93 -10.88
N SER A 615 -18.45 -11.60 -10.82
CA SER A 615 -18.92 -10.23 -10.60
C SER A 615 -18.84 -9.80 -9.13
N ILE A 616 -18.88 -10.76 -8.21
CA ILE A 616 -18.75 -10.52 -6.77
C ILE A 616 -17.26 -10.52 -6.41
N SER A 617 -16.79 -9.45 -5.78
CA SER A 617 -15.45 -9.42 -5.20
C SER A 617 -15.35 -10.46 -4.08
N SER A 618 -14.42 -11.40 -4.22
CA SER A 618 -14.11 -12.39 -3.19
C SER A 618 -13.80 -11.68 -1.86
N PRO A 619 -14.42 -12.06 -0.72
CA PRO A 619 -14.18 -11.42 0.58
C PRO A 619 -12.70 -11.34 0.99
#